data_AF-A0A2G7LS70-F1
#
_entry.id   AF-A0A2G7LS70-F1
#
_cell.length_a   1.000
_cell.length_b   1.000
_cell.length_c   1.000
_cell.angle_alpha   90.00
_cell.angle_beta   90.00
_cell.angle_gamma   90.00
#
_symmetry.space_group_name_H-M   'P 1'
#
loop_
_entity.id
_entity.type
_entity.pdbx_description
1 polymer ?
#
loop_
_entity_poly.entity_id
_entity_poly.type
_entity_poly.pdbx_seq_one_letter_code
_entity_poly.pdbx_strand_id
1 'polypeptide(L)'
;MSTKEIGLPISLTGGVHDGTEIKDGKLQLKVVATDSTGKSVYASKGSWESSIISIGDKVTAFQRVVKTMVGTGSNVDYKIYTKSSTNNIDWTDYVEITYVDGKINSPVGLYARIKIELSSTPVPALLTVDEFTDGKYNTNYVSSSDGTLRLKRNIALSPTVSVHEDGYLYRTKFERNKLSKINGITFQ
;
A
#
# COMPACT_ATOMS: atom_id res chain seq x y z
N MET A 1 15.23 -49.68 -11.70
CA MET A 1 14.21 -48.81 -12.32
C MET A 1 14.63 -47.37 -12.10
N SER A 2 14.81 -46.58 -13.15
CA SER A 2 15.14 -45.16 -13.03
C SER A 2 13.86 -44.36 -12.80
N THR A 3 13.67 -43.85 -11.58
CA THR A 3 12.67 -42.83 -11.29
C THR A 3 13.07 -41.56 -12.05
N LYS A 4 12.35 -41.23 -13.14
CA LYS A 4 12.50 -39.94 -13.80
C LYS A 4 11.91 -38.87 -12.88
N GLU A 5 12.74 -37.93 -12.46
CA GLU A 5 12.27 -36.74 -11.74
C GLU A 5 11.41 -35.90 -12.70
N ILE A 6 10.17 -35.61 -12.29
CA ILE A 6 9.27 -34.71 -13.01
C ILE A 6 9.02 -33.50 -12.10
N GLY A 7 9.14 -32.29 -12.64
CA GLY A 7 8.79 -31.06 -11.94
C GLY A 7 7.31 -30.71 -12.14
N LEU A 8 6.66 -30.17 -11.11
CA LEU A 8 5.30 -29.60 -11.24
C LEU A 8 5.39 -28.17 -11.77
N PRO A 9 4.89 -27.89 -12.99
CA PRO A 9 4.68 -26.51 -13.42
C PRO A 9 3.51 -25.92 -12.63
N ILE A 10 3.74 -24.80 -11.94
CA ILE A 10 2.67 -24.06 -11.28
C ILE A 10 1.92 -23.27 -12.35
N SER A 11 0.66 -23.62 -12.60
CA SER A 11 -0.26 -22.73 -13.32
C SER A 11 -0.98 -21.83 -12.33
N LEU A 12 -0.79 -20.51 -12.48
CA LEU A 12 -1.44 -19.49 -11.65
C LEU A 12 -2.83 -19.08 -12.18
N THR A 13 -3.25 -19.61 -13.34
CA THR A 13 -4.51 -19.23 -14.00
C THR A 13 -5.76 -19.80 -13.34
N GLY A 14 -5.61 -20.72 -12.39
CA GLY A 14 -6.71 -21.30 -11.62
C GLY A 14 -6.31 -21.52 -10.17
N GLY A 15 -7.26 -21.40 -9.24
CA GLY A 15 -7.01 -21.48 -7.81
C GLY A 15 -7.85 -20.50 -7.01
N VAL A 16 -7.66 -20.51 -5.69
CA VAL A 16 -8.34 -19.61 -4.76
C VAL A 16 -7.36 -18.53 -4.34
N HIS A 17 -7.76 -17.29 -4.50
CA HIS A 17 -7.00 -16.11 -4.09
C HIS A 17 -7.58 -15.54 -2.80
N ASP A 18 -6.70 -15.20 -1.87
CA ASP A 18 -7.04 -14.45 -0.67
C ASP A 18 -6.02 -13.32 -0.48
N GLY A 19 -6.44 -12.06 -0.63
CA GLY A 19 -5.52 -10.91 -0.58
C GLY A 19 -4.44 -10.89 -1.69
N THR A 20 -4.55 -11.76 -2.70
CA THR A 20 -3.67 -11.79 -3.88
C THR A 20 -4.48 -11.68 -5.18
N GLU A 21 -3.79 -11.38 -6.27
CA GLU A 21 -4.35 -11.36 -7.62
C GLU A 21 -3.29 -11.73 -8.66
N ILE A 22 -3.72 -12.11 -9.86
CA ILE A 22 -2.84 -12.25 -11.02
C ILE A 22 -2.89 -10.96 -11.83
N LYS A 23 -1.73 -10.32 -11.99
CA LYS A 23 -1.55 -9.16 -12.87
C LYS A 23 -0.37 -9.40 -13.80
N ASP A 24 -0.58 -9.21 -15.09
CA ASP A 24 0.44 -9.44 -16.13
C ASP A 24 1.10 -10.84 -16.05
N GLY A 25 0.31 -11.86 -15.73
CA GLY A 25 0.78 -13.24 -15.58
C GLY A 25 1.59 -13.52 -14.31
N LYS A 26 1.65 -12.59 -13.36
CA LYS A 26 2.39 -12.71 -12.10
C LYS A 26 1.43 -12.68 -10.91
N LEU A 27 1.70 -13.52 -9.90
CA LEU A 27 1.03 -13.45 -8.62
C LEU A 27 1.57 -12.27 -7.81
N GLN A 28 0.67 -11.40 -7.34
CA GLN A 28 1.00 -10.26 -6.51
C GLN A 28 -0.02 -10.08 -5.38
N LEU A 29 0.34 -9.30 -4.36
CA LEU A 29 -0.60 -8.84 -3.34
C LEU A 29 -1.64 -7.91 -4.00
N LYS A 30 -2.88 -7.95 -3.51
CA LYS A 30 -3.96 -7.12 -4.04
C LYS A 30 -3.77 -5.67 -3.62
N VAL A 31 -4.10 -4.72 -4.50
CA VAL A 31 -4.15 -3.30 -4.16
C VAL A 31 -5.31 -3.04 -3.19
N VAL A 32 -5.03 -2.38 -2.07
CA VAL A 32 -6.03 -2.02 -1.05
C VAL A 32 -6.36 -0.53 -1.04
N ALA A 33 -5.43 0.32 -1.49
CA ALA A 33 -5.63 1.76 -1.59
C ALA A 33 -4.68 2.39 -2.61
N THR A 34 -4.84 3.68 -2.84
CA THR A 34 -3.88 4.52 -3.55
C THR A 34 -3.52 5.68 -2.63
N ASP A 35 -2.23 5.96 -2.48
CA ASP A 35 -1.77 7.05 -1.61
C ASP A 35 -2.00 8.44 -2.26
N SER A 36 -1.72 9.50 -1.52
CA SER A 36 -1.87 10.89 -1.97
C SER A 36 -0.96 11.27 -3.15
N THR A 37 0.04 10.44 -3.47
CA THR A 37 0.95 10.62 -4.61
C THR A 37 0.52 9.83 -5.84
N GLY A 38 -0.60 9.11 -5.77
CA GLY A 38 -1.11 8.26 -6.85
C GLY A 38 -0.48 6.88 -6.91
N LYS A 39 0.29 6.47 -5.89
CA LYS A 39 0.96 5.17 -5.86
C LYS A 39 0.07 4.12 -5.19
N SER A 40 0.02 2.91 -5.77
CA SER A 40 -0.76 1.80 -5.23
C SER A 40 -0.20 1.31 -3.90
N VAL A 41 -1.09 1.18 -2.91
CA VAL A 41 -0.82 0.56 -1.61
C VAL A 41 -1.36 -0.87 -1.68
N TYR A 42 -0.50 -1.84 -1.41
CA TYR A 42 -0.81 -3.27 -1.48
C TYR A 42 -1.17 -3.82 -0.09
N ALA A 43 -1.94 -4.92 -0.07
CA ALA A 43 -2.17 -5.68 1.15
C ALA A 43 -0.84 -6.12 1.79
N SER A 44 -0.78 -6.19 3.12
CA SER A 44 0.44 -6.61 3.82
C SER A 44 0.71 -8.12 3.73
N LYS A 45 -0.35 -8.92 3.51
CA LYS A 45 -0.29 -10.37 3.36
C LYS A 45 -1.35 -10.85 2.38
N GLY A 46 -1.11 -12.00 1.79
CA GLY A 46 -2.07 -12.70 0.96
C GLY A 46 -1.62 -14.13 0.69
N SER A 47 -2.54 -14.97 0.26
CA SER A 47 -2.25 -16.31 -0.18
C SER A 47 -2.96 -16.66 -1.50
N TRP A 48 -2.40 -17.65 -2.17
CA TRP A 48 -2.99 -18.32 -3.32
C TRP A 48 -2.88 -19.82 -3.12
N GLU A 49 -3.96 -20.54 -3.35
CA GLU A 49 -3.98 -22.01 -3.34
C GLU A 49 -4.38 -22.54 -4.71
N SER A 50 -3.60 -23.47 -5.25
CA SER A 50 -3.87 -24.10 -6.53
C SER A 50 -5.17 -24.90 -6.51
N SER A 51 -5.74 -25.13 -7.70
CA SER A 51 -6.69 -26.22 -7.88
C SER A 51 -6.03 -27.58 -7.58
N ILE A 52 -6.84 -28.63 -7.41
CA ILE A 52 -6.35 -30.00 -7.21
C ILE A 52 -5.53 -30.43 -8.44
N ILE A 53 -4.30 -30.87 -8.21
CA ILE A 53 -3.41 -31.41 -9.24
C ILE A 53 -3.46 -32.94 -9.16
N SER A 54 -3.87 -33.60 -10.24
CA SER A 54 -3.86 -35.06 -10.34
C SER A 54 -2.51 -35.54 -10.84
N ILE A 55 -1.84 -36.39 -10.05
CA ILE A 55 -0.52 -36.97 -10.33
C ILE A 55 -0.65 -38.28 -11.13
N GLY A 56 -1.81 -38.94 -11.04
CA GLY A 56 -2.14 -40.13 -11.82
C GLY A 56 -1.48 -41.40 -11.30
N ASP A 57 -0.15 -41.48 -11.36
CA ASP A 57 0.63 -42.66 -10.95
C ASP A 57 1.56 -42.35 -9.76
N LYS A 58 1.60 -43.26 -8.77
CA LYS A 58 2.44 -43.12 -7.57
C LYS A 58 3.94 -43.15 -7.90
N VAL A 59 4.31 -43.78 -9.02
CA VAL A 59 5.71 -44.05 -9.39
C VAL A 59 6.37 -42.84 -10.09
N THR A 60 5.58 -41.94 -10.67
CA THR A 60 6.02 -40.64 -11.22
C THR A 60 5.71 -39.49 -10.27
N ALA A 61 6.04 -39.66 -8.99
CA ALA A 61 5.87 -38.61 -7.99
C ALA A 61 6.69 -37.37 -8.38
N PHE A 62 6.03 -36.23 -8.42
CA PHE A 62 6.73 -34.97 -8.61
C PHE A 62 7.61 -34.68 -7.39
N GLN A 63 8.91 -34.54 -7.64
CA GLN A 63 9.86 -34.32 -6.55
C GLN A 63 10.14 -32.84 -6.30
N ARG A 64 9.79 -31.97 -7.26
CA ARG A 64 10.17 -30.55 -7.25
C ARG A 64 9.06 -29.66 -7.79
N VAL A 65 8.98 -28.45 -7.25
CA VAL A 65 8.18 -27.35 -7.78
C VAL A 65 9.05 -26.54 -8.75
N VAL A 66 8.60 -26.38 -10.00
CA VAL A 66 9.32 -25.57 -10.99
C VAL A 66 8.99 -24.10 -10.76
N LYS A 67 10.01 -23.29 -10.46
CA LYS A 67 9.89 -21.86 -10.16
C LYS A 67 10.28 -21.02 -11.38
N THR A 68 9.36 -20.20 -11.87
CA THR A 68 9.65 -19.08 -12.79
C THR A 68 9.38 -17.76 -12.06
N MET A 69 10.21 -17.45 -11.05
CA MET A 69 10.05 -16.22 -10.27
C MET A 69 10.78 -15.07 -10.98
N VAL A 70 10.03 -14.06 -11.44
CA VAL A 70 10.59 -12.83 -12.01
C VAL A 70 10.30 -11.67 -11.06
N GLY A 71 11.29 -11.35 -10.21
CA GLY A 71 11.34 -10.14 -9.38
C GLY A 71 10.53 -10.24 -8.10
N THR A 72 11.16 -10.64 -7.00
CA THR A 72 10.72 -10.23 -5.67
C THR A 72 11.13 -8.77 -5.48
N GLY A 73 10.17 -7.85 -5.34
CA GLY A 73 10.47 -6.51 -4.85
C GLY A 73 11.20 -6.62 -3.50
N SER A 74 12.10 -5.68 -3.19
CA SER A 74 13.03 -5.75 -2.07
C SER A 74 12.40 -5.95 -0.67
N ASN A 75 11.08 -5.80 -0.56
CA ASN A 75 10.31 -5.86 0.69
C ASN A 75 9.26 -6.98 0.71
N VAL A 76 9.31 -7.93 -0.23
CA VAL A 76 8.33 -9.03 -0.35
C VAL A 76 8.98 -10.36 0.01
N ASP A 77 8.52 -10.93 1.10
CA ASP A 77 8.79 -12.31 1.49
C ASP A 77 7.70 -13.23 0.93
N TYR A 78 8.07 -14.45 0.56
CA TYR A 78 7.13 -15.46 0.09
C TYR A 78 7.44 -16.82 0.68
N LYS A 79 6.39 -17.62 0.85
CA LYS A 79 6.51 -19.03 1.23
C LYS A 79 5.70 -19.95 0.33
N ILE A 80 6.25 -21.13 0.03
CA ILE A 80 5.58 -22.13 -0.81
C ILE A 80 5.42 -23.41 -0.02
N TYR A 81 4.18 -23.89 0.04
CA TYR A 81 3.77 -25.10 0.73
C TYR A 81 3.14 -26.08 -0.23
N THR A 82 3.29 -27.37 0.07
CA THR A 82 2.62 -28.44 -0.64
C THR A 82 1.91 -29.37 0.34
N LYS A 83 0.78 -29.93 -0.08
CA LYS A 83 0.15 -31.06 0.60
C LYS A 83 -0.30 -32.08 -0.43
N SER A 84 -0.49 -33.32 -0.01
CA SER A 84 -0.89 -34.40 -0.89
C SER A 84 -2.06 -35.20 -0.33
N SER A 85 -2.68 -35.98 -1.21
CA SER A 85 -3.76 -36.89 -0.87
C SER A 85 -3.68 -38.13 -1.75
N THR A 86 -4.10 -39.27 -1.21
CA THR A 86 -4.24 -40.53 -1.95
C THR A 86 -5.63 -40.72 -2.55
N ASN A 87 -6.65 -39.98 -2.06
CA ASN A 87 -8.06 -40.19 -2.39
C ASN A 87 -8.84 -38.89 -2.69
N ASN A 88 -8.17 -37.73 -2.70
CA ASN A 88 -8.76 -36.40 -2.90
C ASN A 88 -9.75 -35.97 -1.79
N ILE A 89 -9.81 -36.69 -0.68
CA ILE A 89 -10.70 -36.43 0.45
C ILE A 89 -9.86 -36.17 1.70
N ASP A 90 -8.97 -37.10 2.03
CA ASP A 90 -8.06 -37.01 3.16
C ASP A 90 -6.75 -36.37 2.70
N TRP A 91 -6.42 -35.24 3.29
CA TRP A 91 -5.24 -34.46 2.93
C TRP A 91 -4.23 -34.45 4.06
N THR A 92 -2.96 -34.52 3.70
CA THR A 92 -1.88 -34.21 4.64
C THR A 92 -1.91 -32.73 5.01
N ASP A 93 -1.17 -32.39 6.06
CA ASP A 93 -0.88 -30.99 6.36
C ASP A 93 -0.02 -30.35 5.24
N TYR A 94 -0.05 -29.02 5.23
CA TYR A 94 0.82 -28.22 4.39
C TYR A 94 2.26 -28.25 4.92
N VAL A 95 3.19 -28.63 4.05
CA VAL A 95 4.62 -28.69 4.36
C VAL A 95 5.37 -27.75 3.44
N GLU A 96 6.26 -26.93 4.01
CA GLU A 96 7.09 -25.99 3.25
C GLU A 96 8.10 -26.73 2.38
N ILE A 97 8.32 -26.25 1.16
CA ILE A 97 9.32 -26.82 0.26
C ILE A 97 10.74 -26.43 0.66
N THR A 98 11.73 -27.17 0.17
CA THR A 98 13.13 -26.72 0.26
C THR A 98 13.40 -25.71 -0.85
N TYR A 99 13.86 -24.50 -0.54
CA TYR A 99 13.94 -23.43 -1.55
C TYR A 99 15.11 -23.56 -2.53
N VAL A 100 16.23 -24.14 -2.06
CA VAL A 100 17.48 -24.29 -2.81
C VAL A 100 17.27 -25.07 -4.11
N ASP A 101 16.47 -26.12 -4.02
CA ASP A 101 16.19 -27.03 -5.12
C ASP A 101 14.68 -27.09 -5.49
N GLY A 102 13.80 -26.50 -4.69
CA GLY A 102 12.37 -26.61 -4.88
C GLY A 102 11.81 -27.97 -4.49
N LYS A 103 12.56 -28.77 -3.71
CA LYS A 103 12.17 -30.13 -3.30
C LYS A 103 10.87 -30.10 -2.49
N ILE A 104 9.95 -30.97 -2.88
CA ILE A 104 8.68 -31.21 -2.21
C ILE A 104 8.95 -32.08 -0.98
N ASN A 105 8.55 -31.57 0.19
CA ASN A 105 8.73 -32.26 1.47
C ASN A 105 7.44 -32.95 1.96
N SER A 106 6.29 -32.64 1.34
CA SER A 106 5.04 -33.35 1.64
C SER A 106 5.09 -34.79 1.14
N PRO A 107 4.37 -35.73 1.78
CA PRO A 107 4.33 -37.13 1.35
C PRO A 107 3.89 -37.31 -0.11
N VAL A 108 4.23 -38.44 -0.72
CA VAL A 108 3.76 -38.78 -2.07
C VAL A 108 2.28 -39.17 -2.05
N GLY A 109 1.50 -38.61 -2.98
CA GLY A 109 0.08 -38.91 -3.15
C GLY A 109 -0.32 -39.00 -4.62
N LEU A 110 -1.59 -39.32 -4.87
CA LEU A 110 -2.19 -39.27 -6.21
C LEU A 110 -2.70 -37.87 -6.57
N TYR A 111 -2.86 -37.02 -5.57
CA TYR A 111 -3.29 -35.64 -5.70
C TYR A 111 -2.37 -34.72 -4.91
N ALA A 112 -2.20 -33.49 -5.37
CA ALA A 112 -1.48 -32.45 -4.66
C ALA A 112 -2.19 -31.10 -4.73
N ARG A 113 -1.89 -30.25 -3.75
CA ARG A 113 -2.16 -28.81 -3.79
C ARG A 113 -0.93 -28.03 -3.40
N ILE A 114 -0.79 -26.85 -4.00
CA ILE A 114 0.28 -25.91 -3.73
C ILE A 114 -0.35 -24.65 -3.14
N LYS A 115 0.21 -24.16 -2.04
CA LYS A 115 -0.16 -22.88 -1.45
C LYS A 115 1.05 -21.95 -1.49
N ILE A 116 0.83 -20.73 -1.95
CA ILE A 116 1.83 -19.66 -1.93
C ILE A 116 1.32 -18.60 -0.98
N GLU A 117 2.14 -18.22 -0.01
CA GLU A 117 1.89 -17.08 0.87
C GLU A 117 2.85 -15.96 0.50
N LEU A 118 2.31 -14.75 0.40
CA LEU A 118 3.05 -13.52 0.17
C LEU A 118 2.90 -12.62 1.39
N SER A 119 3.99 -12.00 1.81
CA SER A 119 3.98 -10.96 2.84
C SER A 119 4.88 -9.82 2.43
N SER A 120 4.43 -8.59 2.66
CA SER A 120 5.22 -7.40 2.45
C SER A 120 5.36 -6.65 3.76
N THR A 121 6.57 -6.21 4.06
CA THR A 121 6.78 -5.26 5.17
C THR A 121 6.14 -3.92 4.79
N PRO A 122 5.26 -3.34 5.62
CA PRO A 122 4.68 -2.04 5.35
C PRO A 122 5.78 -0.99 5.24
N VAL A 123 5.80 -0.22 4.15
CA VAL A 123 6.64 0.97 4.05
C VAL A 123 5.83 2.13 4.63
N PRO A 124 6.41 2.98 5.51
CA PRO A 124 5.71 4.17 6.00
C PRO A 124 5.23 5.02 4.82
N ALA A 125 3.91 5.25 4.76
CA ALA A 125 3.32 6.18 3.82
C ALA A 125 3.09 7.53 4.51
N LEU A 126 3.48 8.61 3.84
CA LEU A 126 3.13 9.96 4.28
C LEU A 126 1.64 10.18 3.99
N LEU A 127 0.83 10.29 5.05
CA LEU A 127 -0.57 10.70 4.95
C LEU A 127 -0.64 12.22 5.16
N THR A 128 -0.85 12.96 4.07
CA THR A 128 -1.14 14.39 4.14
C THR A 128 -2.64 14.59 4.41
N VAL A 129 -2.99 15.05 5.61
CA VAL A 129 -4.40 15.26 6.03
C VAL A 129 -4.97 16.54 5.41
N ASP A 130 -4.20 17.63 5.40
CA ASP A 130 -4.46 18.86 4.64
C ASP A 130 -3.15 19.66 4.56
N GLU A 131 -2.92 20.36 3.47
CA GLU A 131 -1.72 21.19 3.27
C GLU A 131 -1.91 22.63 3.73
N PHE A 132 -3.15 23.05 4.04
CA PHE A 132 -3.49 24.45 4.33
C PHE A 132 -2.90 25.42 3.30
N THR A 133 -2.94 24.99 2.05
CA THR A 133 -2.59 25.74 0.85
C THR A 133 -3.90 26.20 0.18
N ASP A 134 -3.81 27.19 -0.71
CA ASP A 134 -4.94 27.71 -1.50
C ASP A 134 -6.04 28.48 -0.74
N GLY A 135 -5.89 28.69 0.57
CA GLY A 135 -6.81 29.53 1.33
C GLY A 135 -8.19 28.93 1.56
N LYS A 136 -8.31 27.61 1.44
CA LYS A 136 -9.55 26.82 1.63
C LYS A 136 -10.29 27.15 2.93
N TYR A 137 -9.57 27.48 4.01
CA TYR A 137 -10.13 27.81 5.32
C TYR A 137 -10.03 29.31 5.64
N ASN A 138 -9.80 30.15 4.63
CA ASN A 138 -9.74 31.60 4.84
C ASN A 138 -11.11 32.13 5.26
N THR A 139 -11.13 32.81 6.39
CA THR A 139 -12.31 33.54 6.87
C THR A 139 -11.91 34.97 7.21
N ASN A 140 -12.83 35.76 7.76
CA ASN A 140 -12.50 37.07 8.32
C ASN A 140 -11.50 36.99 9.47
N TYR A 141 -11.34 35.82 10.11
CA TYR A 141 -10.53 35.65 11.32
C TYR A 141 -9.37 34.67 11.14
N VAL A 142 -9.43 33.80 10.13
CA VAL A 142 -8.46 32.71 9.91
C VAL A 142 -7.79 32.87 8.54
N SER A 143 -6.49 32.62 8.51
CA SER A 143 -5.64 32.54 7.32
C SER A 143 -5.11 31.10 7.20
N SER A 144 -5.13 30.58 5.99
CA SER A 144 -4.76 29.21 5.61
C SER A 144 -4.20 29.16 4.19
N SER A 145 -3.60 30.26 3.73
CA SER A 145 -3.12 30.41 2.35
C SER A 145 -1.60 30.28 2.21
N ASP A 146 -0.89 30.02 3.30
CA ASP A 146 0.58 29.99 3.36
C ASP A 146 1.13 28.67 3.89
N GLY A 147 0.33 27.60 3.87
CA GLY A 147 0.68 26.31 4.45
C GLY A 147 0.45 26.23 5.96
N THR A 148 -0.08 27.29 6.60
CA THR A 148 -0.37 27.29 8.04
C THR A 148 -1.77 27.80 8.35
N LEU A 149 -2.51 27.06 9.19
CA LEU A 149 -3.77 27.53 9.74
C LEU A 149 -3.52 28.45 10.94
N ARG A 150 -3.77 29.75 10.79
CA ARG A 150 -3.51 30.76 11.83
C ARG A 150 -4.57 31.84 11.89
N LEU A 151 -4.76 32.43 13.06
CA LEU A 151 -5.60 33.63 13.21
C LEU A 151 -4.96 34.83 12.50
N LYS A 152 -5.76 35.61 11.78
CA LYS A 152 -5.34 36.88 11.18
C LYS A 152 -4.98 37.86 12.29
N ARG A 153 -3.71 38.29 12.29
CA ARG A 153 -3.18 39.28 13.25
C ARG A 153 -2.97 40.66 12.65
N ASN A 154 -2.98 40.74 11.32
CA ASN A 154 -2.81 41.98 10.57
C ASN A 154 -4.12 42.28 9.85
N ILE A 155 -4.59 43.51 9.98
CA ILE A 155 -5.77 44.01 9.27
C ILE A 155 -5.28 45.16 8.40
N ALA A 156 -5.43 45.01 7.08
CA ALA A 156 -5.22 46.10 6.15
C ALA A 156 -6.34 47.13 6.34
N LEU A 157 -5.97 48.38 6.58
CA LEU A 157 -6.89 49.50 6.71
C LEU A 157 -6.63 50.47 5.56
N SER A 158 -7.69 51.10 5.06
CA SER A 158 -7.59 52.17 4.06
C SER A 158 -7.83 53.51 4.75
N PRO A 159 -6.78 54.18 5.27
CA PRO A 159 -6.92 55.47 5.91
C PRO A 159 -7.14 56.60 4.91
N THR A 160 -7.87 57.63 5.32
CA THR A 160 -7.79 58.94 4.68
C THR A 160 -6.50 59.62 5.13
N VAL A 161 -5.75 60.17 4.17
CA VAL A 161 -4.48 60.88 4.42
C VAL A 161 -4.68 62.37 4.23
N SER A 162 -4.19 63.17 5.17
CA SER A 162 -4.15 64.63 5.07
C SER A 162 -2.72 65.11 5.27
N VAL A 163 -2.27 65.98 4.36
CA VAL A 163 -0.92 66.55 4.38
C VAL A 163 -0.95 67.84 5.20
N HIS A 164 0.01 67.98 6.10
CA HIS A 164 0.25 69.18 6.91
C HIS A 164 1.71 69.62 6.74
N GLU A 165 2.03 70.86 7.11
CA GLU A 165 3.37 71.44 6.93
C GLU A 165 4.49 70.58 7.54
N ASP A 166 4.21 69.90 8.65
CA ASP A 166 5.18 69.08 9.39
C ASP A 166 4.97 67.56 9.22
N GLY A 167 4.10 67.11 8.31
CA GLY A 167 3.95 65.67 8.03
C GLY A 167 2.56 65.21 7.55
N TYR A 168 2.23 63.96 7.87
CA TYR A 168 1.03 63.28 7.37
C TYR A 168 0.14 62.79 8.52
N LEU A 169 -1.17 63.03 8.42
CA LEU A 169 -2.18 62.48 9.32
C LEU A 169 -2.96 61.36 8.62
N TYR A 170 -2.93 60.15 9.20
CA TYR A 170 -3.68 58.99 8.74
C TYR A 170 -4.89 58.74 9.65
N ARG A 171 -6.09 58.73 9.08
CA ARG A 171 -7.34 58.52 9.83
C ARG A 171 -8.18 57.39 9.23
N THR A 172 -8.58 56.42 10.05
CA THR A 172 -9.48 55.33 9.65
C THR A 172 -10.46 54.95 10.76
N LYS A 173 -11.56 54.28 10.41
CA LYS A 173 -12.56 53.75 11.34
C LYS A 173 -12.69 52.24 11.12
N PHE A 174 -12.83 51.48 12.19
CA PHE A 174 -13.08 50.04 12.14
C PHE A 174 -14.05 49.63 13.25
N GLU A 175 -14.70 48.48 13.09
CA GLU A 175 -15.65 47.95 14.08
C GLU A 175 -14.93 47.42 15.32
N ARG A 176 -15.45 47.74 16.51
CA ARG A 176 -14.85 47.35 17.82
C ARG A 176 -14.69 45.84 17.98
N ASN A 177 -15.56 45.03 17.38
CA ASN A 177 -15.52 43.57 17.43
C ASN A 177 -14.42 42.96 16.53
N LYS A 178 -13.78 43.74 15.65
CA LYS A 178 -12.73 43.26 14.73
C LYS A 178 -11.33 43.27 15.34
N LEU A 179 -11.11 44.00 16.44
CA LEU A 179 -9.81 44.12 17.12
C LEU A 179 -9.98 44.15 18.64
N SER A 180 -9.35 43.22 19.34
CA SER A 180 -9.28 43.22 20.80
C SER A 180 -8.07 44.00 21.34
N LYS A 181 -6.98 44.07 20.57
CA LYS A 181 -5.75 44.76 20.93
C LYS A 181 -4.98 45.20 19.68
N ILE A 182 -4.34 46.36 19.74
CA ILE A 182 -3.38 46.84 18.74
C ILE A 182 -1.97 46.69 19.33
N ASN A 183 -1.12 45.91 18.67
CA ASN A 183 0.29 45.73 19.09
C ASN A 183 1.26 46.62 18.30
N GLY A 184 0.86 47.12 17.13
CA GLY A 184 1.68 47.96 16.28
C GLY A 184 0.90 48.46 15.07
N ILE A 185 1.42 49.50 14.43
CA ILE A 185 0.92 50.07 13.19
C ILE A 185 2.10 50.11 12.23
N THR A 186 1.91 49.59 11.02
CA THR A 186 2.92 49.59 9.96
C THR A 186 2.36 50.34 8.77
N PHE A 187 3.10 51.34 8.29
CA PHE A 187 2.78 52.04 7.05
C PHE A 187 3.46 51.27 5.92
N GLN A 188 2.70 50.98 4.86
CA GLN A 188 3.22 50.42 3.60
C GLN A 188 3.51 51.54 2.62
#